data_AF-A0A537XAT3-F1
#
_entry.id   AF-A0A537XAT3-F1
#
_cell.length_a   1.000
_cell.length_b   1.000
_cell.length_c   1.000
_cell.angle_alpha   90.00
_cell.angle_beta   90.00
_cell.angle_gamma   90.00
#
_symmetry.space_group_name_H-M   'P 1'
#
loop_
_entity.id
_entity.type
_entity.pdbx_description
1 polymer ?
#
loop_
_entity_poly.entity_id
_entity_poly.type
_entity_poly.pdbx_seq_one_letter_code
_entity_poly.pdbx_strand_id
1 'polypeptide(L)'
;MAVSGLRLSTRTGALLAAFLAVATQSASAGPATITWGSDLSAAPDHALAAGVDTVYWSTRSAHVRVRAPRKGQVTMVTVRGSSVAGACARLRCSARYERTILFQDLRPARGGRLRVVATSQPFELPATDASYSFTPMNFFVKKGDYVGMAILGGAFKVFATVSGSSVGRFTGAGHDRNGARVHGGSLGHTELLLKVTERT
;
A
#
# COMPACT_ATOMS: atom_id res chain seq x y z
N MET A 1 20.00 57.12 -74.44
CA MET A 1 20.25 57.10 -72.98
C MET A 1 18.93 57.39 -72.27
N ALA A 2 18.51 56.53 -71.33
CA ALA A 2 17.42 56.66 -70.33
C ALA A 2 15.98 56.95 -70.86
N VAL A 3 15.09 55.96 -71.01
CA VAL A 3 14.33 55.11 -70.06
C VAL A 3 12.99 55.73 -69.61
N SER A 4 11.91 55.13 -70.13
CA SER A 4 10.49 55.36 -69.87
C SER A 4 10.08 55.04 -68.42
N GLY A 5 9.26 55.92 -67.83
CA GLY A 5 8.65 55.74 -66.51
C GLY A 5 7.43 54.81 -66.55
N LEU A 6 7.50 53.74 -65.77
CA LEU A 6 6.42 52.76 -65.56
C LEU A 6 5.52 53.19 -64.39
N ARG A 7 4.19 53.21 -64.62
CA ARG A 7 3.17 53.27 -63.57
C ARG A 7 2.91 51.88 -62.99
N LEU A 8 2.61 51.74 -61.70
CA LEU A 8 1.65 50.77 -61.11
C LEU A 8 1.53 51.06 -59.60
N SER A 9 0.42 51.64 -59.15
CA SER A 9 -0.82 50.99 -58.68
C SER A 9 -0.67 50.28 -57.33
N THR A 10 -1.10 51.01 -56.30
CA THR A 10 -1.19 50.65 -54.88
C THR A 10 -2.20 49.52 -54.67
N ARG A 11 -1.77 48.38 -54.10
CA ARG A 11 -2.69 47.35 -53.57
C ARG A 11 -2.67 47.36 -52.04
N THR A 12 -3.81 47.74 -51.49
CA THR A 12 -4.20 47.77 -50.09
C THR A 12 -4.15 46.36 -49.50
N GLY A 13 -3.33 46.16 -48.45
CA GLY A 13 -3.28 44.93 -47.68
C GLY A 13 -4.22 45.01 -46.47
N ALA A 14 -5.06 43.98 -46.30
CA ALA A 14 -5.73 43.71 -45.04
C ALA A 14 -5.83 42.19 -44.87
N LEU A 15 -4.84 41.61 -44.19
CA LEU A 15 -4.89 40.23 -43.68
C LEU A 15 -5.50 40.26 -42.29
N LEU A 16 -6.76 39.83 -42.17
CA LEU A 16 -7.36 39.49 -40.88
C LEU A 16 -6.69 38.23 -40.34
N ALA A 17 -5.89 38.36 -39.28
CA ALA A 17 -5.41 37.24 -38.49
C ALA A 17 -6.47 36.87 -37.44
N ALA A 18 -7.21 35.80 -37.68
CA ALA A 18 -8.08 35.19 -36.68
C ALA A 18 -7.24 34.39 -35.68
N PHE A 19 -7.01 34.96 -34.50
CA PHE A 19 -6.44 34.22 -33.37
C PHE A 19 -7.49 33.24 -32.82
N LEU A 20 -7.38 31.97 -33.21
CA LEU A 20 -8.04 30.87 -32.48
C LEU A 20 -7.34 30.70 -31.13
N ALA A 21 -7.90 31.28 -30.07
CA ALA A 21 -7.50 30.97 -28.71
C ALA A 21 -8.05 29.58 -28.33
N VAL A 22 -7.26 28.53 -28.61
CA VAL A 22 -7.50 27.20 -28.03
C VAL A 22 -7.20 27.29 -26.53
N ALA A 23 -8.24 27.50 -25.73
CA ALA A 23 -8.14 27.40 -24.27
C ALA A 23 -7.84 25.94 -23.91
N THR A 24 -6.56 25.59 -23.78
CA THR A 24 -6.13 24.34 -23.18
C THR A 24 -6.46 24.40 -21.68
N GLN A 25 -7.68 23.99 -21.34
CA GLN A 25 -8.02 23.66 -19.95
C GLN A 25 -7.07 22.57 -19.50
N SER A 26 -6.04 22.97 -18.76
CA SER A 26 -5.19 22.05 -18.02
C SER A 26 -6.09 21.39 -16.99
N ALA A 27 -6.59 20.20 -17.29
CA ALA A 27 -7.25 19.36 -16.32
C ALA A 27 -6.27 19.21 -15.16
N SER A 28 -6.60 19.80 -14.00
CA SER A 28 -5.86 19.59 -12.77
C SER A 28 -5.88 18.08 -12.51
N ALA A 29 -4.78 17.41 -12.84
CA ALA A 29 -4.64 15.98 -12.58
C ALA A 29 -4.80 15.79 -11.07
N GLY A 30 -5.91 15.15 -10.68
CA GLY A 30 -6.13 14.78 -9.29
C GLY A 30 -4.95 13.96 -8.75
N PRO A 31 -4.74 13.93 -7.43
CA PRO A 31 -3.61 13.24 -6.84
C PRO A 31 -3.59 11.77 -7.28
N ALA A 32 -2.47 11.35 -7.86
CA ALA A 32 -2.35 10.03 -8.47
C ALA A 32 -2.44 8.95 -7.40
N THR A 33 -3.29 7.94 -7.64
CA THR A 33 -3.42 6.76 -6.77
C THR A 33 -2.63 5.59 -7.35
N ILE A 34 -1.86 4.90 -6.51
CA ILE A 34 -1.14 3.67 -6.87
C ILE A 34 -1.52 2.56 -5.91
N THR A 35 -1.57 1.33 -6.44
CA THR A 35 -1.73 0.12 -5.62
C THR A 35 -0.47 -0.75 -5.66
N TRP A 36 -0.19 -1.41 -4.54
CA TRP A 36 0.94 -2.33 -4.37
C TRP A 36 0.64 -3.32 -3.24
N GLY A 37 1.53 -4.27 -2.97
CA GLY A 37 1.23 -5.44 -2.15
C GLY A 37 0.54 -6.52 -2.99
N SER A 38 -0.15 -7.46 -2.34
CA SER A 38 -0.88 -8.54 -3.02
C SER A 38 -1.89 -8.01 -4.04
N ASP A 39 -2.09 -8.72 -5.14
CA ASP A 39 -3.19 -8.45 -6.07
C ASP A 39 -4.52 -9.07 -5.61
N LEU A 40 -4.49 -9.82 -4.49
CA LEU A 40 -5.59 -10.52 -3.85
C LEU A 40 -6.24 -11.60 -4.73
N SER A 41 -5.55 -12.08 -5.77
CA SER A 41 -6.08 -13.10 -6.69
C SER A 41 -6.23 -14.47 -6.00
N ALA A 42 -5.25 -14.86 -5.19
CA ALA A 42 -5.25 -16.12 -4.47
C ALA A 42 -6.31 -16.17 -3.36
N ALA A 43 -6.90 -17.35 -3.15
CA ALA A 43 -7.81 -17.60 -2.04
C ALA A 43 -7.00 -17.83 -0.75
N PRO A 44 -7.45 -17.30 0.41
CA PRO A 44 -6.85 -17.64 1.69
C PRO A 44 -7.01 -19.15 1.97
N ASP A 45 -5.92 -19.84 2.25
CA ASP A 45 -5.90 -21.31 2.42
C ASP A 45 -5.38 -21.77 3.80
N HIS A 46 -4.68 -20.91 4.55
CA HIS A 46 -4.21 -21.22 5.89
C HIS A 46 -4.26 -20.03 6.85
N ALA A 47 -4.35 -20.35 8.13
CA ALA A 47 -4.29 -19.38 9.21
C ALA A 47 -2.95 -19.47 9.94
N LEU A 48 -2.39 -18.31 10.30
CA LEU A 48 -1.26 -18.25 11.22
C LEU A 48 -1.73 -17.79 12.58
N ALA A 49 -1.43 -18.59 13.59
CA ALA A 49 -1.63 -18.26 14.99
C ALA A 49 -0.38 -17.58 15.56
N ALA A 50 -0.59 -16.54 16.37
CA ALA A 50 0.47 -15.96 17.16
C ALA A 50 -0.02 -15.40 18.49
N GLY A 51 0.90 -15.37 19.45
CA GLY A 51 0.72 -14.58 20.66
C GLY A 51 0.67 -13.08 20.37
N VAL A 52 0.56 -12.30 21.45
CA VAL A 52 0.50 -10.84 21.40
C VAL A 52 1.75 -10.27 20.70
N ASP A 53 1.57 -9.13 20.02
CA ASP A 53 2.63 -8.36 19.37
C ASP A 53 3.38 -9.13 18.26
N THR A 54 2.63 -9.56 17.25
CA THR A 54 3.20 -10.17 16.03
C THR A 54 2.92 -9.31 14.82
N VAL A 55 3.89 -9.12 13.94
CA VAL A 55 3.71 -8.43 12.66
C VAL A 55 4.14 -9.33 11.49
N TYR A 56 3.33 -9.30 10.44
CA TYR A 56 3.55 -9.98 9.16
C TYR A 56 3.68 -8.95 8.04
N TRP A 57 4.60 -9.13 7.11
CA TRP A 57 4.72 -8.27 5.93
C TRP A 57 5.21 -9.05 4.72
N SER A 58 4.80 -8.67 3.52
CA SER A 58 5.28 -9.32 2.30
C SER A 58 6.75 -8.93 2.04
N THR A 59 7.66 -9.90 2.03
CA THR A 59 9.08 -9.69 1.69
C THR A 59 9.34 -9.90 0.20
N ARG A 60 8.52 -10.72 -0.45
CA ARG A 60 8.51 -10.99 -1.88
C ARG A 60 7.09 -11.35 -2.33
N SER A 61 6.74 -11.01 -3.57
CA SER A 61 5.53 -11.50 -4.24
C SER A 61 5.90 -11.98 -5.64
N ALA A 62 5.18 -12.99 -6.12
CA ALA A 62 5.35 -13.53 -7.46
C ALA A 62 4.89 -12.57 -8.58
N HIS A 63 3.94 -11.69 -8.29
CA HIS A 63 3.21 -10.93 -9.33
C HIS A 63 3.39 -9.41 -9.24
N VAL A 64 3.76 -8.90 -8.06
CA VAL A 64 3.58 -7.48 -7.73
C VAL A 64 4.67 -6.95 -6.80
N ARG A 65 4.81 -5.61 -6.74
CA ARG A 65 5.75 -4.95 -5.82
C ARG A 65 5.21 -4.99 -4.40
N VAL A 66 6.06 -5.38 -3.45
CA VAL A 66 5.71 -5.48 -2.02
C VAL A 66 6.19 -4.32 -1.16
N ARG A 67 6.87 -3.34 -1.77
CA ARG A 67 7.38 -2.14 -1.10
C ARG A 67 6.72 -0.91 -1.68
N ALA A 68 6.54 0.11 -0.85
CA ALA A 68 6.03 1.42 -1.25
C ALA A 68 6.87 1.96 -2.44
N PRO A 69 6.25 2.23 -3.59
CA PRO A 69 6.97 2.62 -4.80
C PRO A 69 7.47 4.08 -4.73
N ARG A 70 6.85 4.89 -3.88
CA ARG A 70 7.13 6.32 -3.69
C ARG A 70 6.73 6.75 -2.27
N LYS A 71 6.86 8.04 -1.98
CA LYS A 71 6.37 8.65 -0.74
C LYS A 71 4.91 9.05 -0.97
N GLY A 72 4.06 8.80 0.01
CA GLY A 72 2.65 9.17 -0.06
C GLY A 72 1.89 8.81 1.21
N GLN A 73 0.57 9.01 1.13
CA GLN A 73 -0.37 8.65 2.17
C GLN A 73 -1.05 7.34 1.78
N VAL A 74 -1.01 6.34 2.64
CA VAL A 74 -1.86 5.16 2.50
C VAL A 74 -3.29 5.59 2.81
N THR A 75 -4.16 5.50 1.82
CA THR A 75 -5.56 5.89 1.95
C THR A 75 -6.46 4.68 2.17
N MET A 76 -6.03 3.49 1.76
CA MET A 76 -6.77 2.26 1.97
C MET A 76 -5.83 1.06 2.04
N VAL A 77 -6.13 0.13 2.94
CA VAL A 77 -5.54 -1.20 2.99
C VAL A 77 -6.66 -2.22 2.83
N THR A 78 -6.56 -3.10 1.84
CA THR A 78 -7.51 -4.18 1.63
C THR A 78 -6.88 -5.50 2.05
N VAL A 79 -7.58 -6.25 2.89
CA VAL A 79 -7.18 -7.59 3.36
C VAL A 79 -8.20 -8.61 2.87
N ARG A 80 -7.74 -9.71 2.28
CA ARG A 80 -8.60 -10.86 1.91
C ARG A 80 -8.42 -11.98 2.92
N GLY A 81 -9.51 -12.46 3.51
CA GLY A 81 -9.48 -13.51 4.52
C GLY A 81 -10.42 -13.24 5.70
N SER A 82 -10.09 -13.83 6.84
CA SER A 82 -10.88 -13.73 8.07
C SER A 82 -10.04 -13.87 9.34
N SER A 83 -10.60 -13.44 10.47
CA SER A 83 -10.14 -13.84 11.81
C SER A 83 -10.64 -15.25 12.16
N VAL A 84 -9.90 -16.01 12.96
CA VAL A 84 -10.33 -17.31 13.47
C VAL A 84 -10.88 -17.15 14.90
N ALA A 85 -12.19 -17.34 15.05
CA ALA A 85 -12.86 -17.24 16.34
C ALA A 85 -12.34 -18.28 17.36
N GLY A 86 -12.23 -17.88 18.63
CA GLY A 86 -11.79 -18.75 19.71
C GLY A 86 -10.29 -19.05 19.72
N ALA A 87 -9.51 -18.47 18.79
CA ALA A 87 -8.06 -18.65 18.76
C ALA A 87 -7.39 -18.16 20.06
N CYS A 88 -7.92 -17.09 20.66
CA CYS A 88 -7.34 -16.54 21.89
C CYS A 88 -7.48 -17.45 23.12
N ALA A 89 -8.46 -18.36 23.15
CA ALA A 89 -8.60 -19.31 24.25
C ALA A 89 -7.35 -20.21 24.39
N ARG A 90 -6.74 -20.59 23.25
CA ARG A 90 -5.52 -21.40 23.23
C ARG A 90 -4.25 -20.55 23.40
N LEU A 91 -4.26 -19.34 22.86
CA LEU A 91 -3.10 -18.45 22.82
C LEU A 91 -2.96 -17.57 24.07
N ARG A 92 -3.90 -17.65 25.02
CA ARG A 92 -3.94 -16.83 26.24
C ARG A 92 -3.91 -15.33 25.96
N CYS A 93 -4.53 -14.90 24.85
CA CYS A 93 -4.80 -13.49 24.56
C CYS A 93 -6.22 -13.10 24.98
N SER A 94 -6.49 -11.80 25.08
CA SER A 94 -7.85 -11.32 25.33
C SER A 94 -8.73 -11.58 24.11
N ALA A 95 -9.97 -12.04 24.32
CA ALA A 95 -10.93 -12.28 23.23
C ALA A 95 -11.14 -11.02 22.36
N ARG A 96 -11.01 -9.81 22.91
CA ARG A 96 -11.08 -8.56 22.14
C ARG A 96 -10.00 -8.48 21.05
N TYR A 97 -8.85 -9.13 21.24
CA TYR A 97 -7.72 -9.08 20.33
C TYR A 97 -7.82 -10.09 19.19
N GLU A 98 -8.65 -11.12 19.30
CA GLU A 98 -8.72 -12.20 18.29
C GLU A 98 -9.14 -11.71 16.90
N ARG A 99 -9.74 -10.51 16.82
CA ARG A 99 -10.15 -9.84 15.58
C ARG A 99 -9.43 -8.51 15.34
N THR A 100 -8.63 -8.05 16.30
CA THR A 100 -7.95 -6.75 16.19
C THR A 100 -6.71 -6.88 15.32
N ILE A 101 -6.66 -6.09 14.25
CA ILE A 101 -5.47 -5.88 13.44
C ILE A 101 -5.04 -4.42 13.48
N LEU A 102 -3.74 -4.18 13.30
CA LEU A 102 -3.18 -2.86 13.03
C LEU A 102 -2.33 -2.93 11.75
N PHE A 103 -2.12 -1.79 11.12
CA PHE A 103 -1.15 -1.66 10.03
C PHE A 103 0.09 -0.92 10.51
N GLN A 104 1.26 -1.38 10.10
CA GLN A 104 2.54 -0.76 10.48
C GLN A 104 3.35 -0.33 9.25
N ASP A 105 3.83 0.91 9.24
CA ASP A 105 4.88 1.38 8.32
C ASP A 105 6.21 0.82 8.83
N LEU A 106 6.78 -0.13 8.09
CA LEU A 106 8.01 -0.81 8.43
C LEU A 106 9.13 -0.33 7.50
N ARG A 107 10.01 0.50 8.04
CA ARG A 107 11.14 1.07 7.29
C ARG A 107 12.38 0.22 7.40
N PRO A 108 13.03 -0.15 6.29
CA PRO A 108 14.35 -0.76 6.34
C PRO A 108 15.35 0.03 7.19
N ALA A 109 16.08 -0.68 8.03
CA ALA A 109 17.16 -0.18 8.86
C ALA A 109 18.44 -1.00 8.59
N ARG A 110 19.56 -0.60 9.21
CA ARG A 110 20.84 -1.31 9.06
C ARG A 110 20.74 -2.76 9.55
N GLY A 111 21.50 -3.66 8.91
CA GLY A 111 21.63 -5.06 9.32
C GLY A 111 20.37 -5.90 9.08
N GLY A 112 19.61 -5.62 8.01
CA GLY A 112 18.41 -6.40 7.64
C GLY A 112 17.20 -6.20 8.55
N ARG A 113 17.28 -5.31 9.54
CA ARG A 113 16.19 -5.00 10.47
C ARG A 113 15.20 -4.04 9.83
N LEU A 114 13.95 -4.05 10.31
CA LEU A 114 12.97 -3.02 10.03
C LEU A 114 12.70 -2.21 11.30
N ARG A 115 12.33 -0.95 11.13
CA ARG A 115 11.85 -0.07 12.20
C ARG A 115 10.38 0.23 11.96
N VAL A 116 9.56 0.06 12.99
CA VAL A 116 8.17 0.55 13.01
C VAL A 116 8.21 2.08 13.06
N VAL A 117 7.76 2.74 12.00
CA VAL A 117 7.72 4.21 11.91
C VAL A 117 6.38 4.74 12.41
N ALA A 118 5.31 4.07 12.01
CA ALA A 118 3.94 4.40 12.40
C ALA A 118 3.14 3.10 12.54
N THR A 119 2.17 3.11 13.45
CA THR A 119 1.15 2.09 13.62
C THR A 119 -0.21 2.77 13.49
N SER A 120 -1.13 2.19 12.72
CA SER A 120 -2.48 2.73 12.54
C SER A 120 -3.31 2.64 13.83
N GLN A 121 -4.49 3.26 13.82
CA GLN A 121 -5.55 2.87 14.75
C GLN A 121 -5.89 1.37 14.60
N PRO A 122 -6.48 0.73 15.63
CA PRO A 122 -6.95 -0.65 15.52
C PRO A 122 -8.14 -0.75 14.55
N PHE A 123 -8.23 -1.90 13.88
CA PHE A 123 -9.38 -2.31 13.06
C PHE A 123 -9.84 -3.70 13.45
N GLU A 124 -11.08 -4.03 13.14
CA GLU A 124 -11.62 -5.38 13.31
C GLU A 124 -11.67 -6.10 11.96
N LEU A 125 -11.03 -7.27 11.89
CA LEU A 125 -11.21 -8.21 10.79
C LEU A 125 -12.30 -9.21 11.16
N PRO A 126 -13.42 -9.30 10.43
CA PRO A 126 -14.48 -10.26 10.72
C PRO A 126 -14.04 -11.71 10.56
N ALA A 127 -14.81 -12.64 11.16
CA ALA A 127 -14.58 -14.07 11.07
C ALA A 127 -15.13 -14.72 9.79
N THR A 128 -15.67 -13.92 8.87
CA THR A 128 -16.18 -14.38 7.57
C THR A 128 -15.10 -14.19 6.52
N ASP A 129 -14.84 -15.20 5.70
CA ASP A 129 -13.87 -15.10 4.60
C ASP A 129 -14.41 -14.13 3.52
N ALA A 130 -13.83 -12.94 3.44
CA ALA A 130 -14.16 -11.93 2.43
C ALA A 130 -12.99 -10.96 2.17
N SER A 131 -13.24 -9.91 1.39
CA SER A 131 -12.31 -8.79 1.22
C SER A 131 -12.79 -7.59 2.01
N TYR A 132 -11.94 -7.07 2.90
CA TYR A 132 -12.24 -5.95 3.78
C TYR A 132 -11.29 -4.79 3.52
N SER A 133 -11.83 -3.58 3.38
CA SER A 133 -11.06 -2.37 3.13
C SER A 133 -11.07 -1.47 4.37
N PHE A 134 -9.89 -1.01 4.76
CA PHE A 134 -9.64 -0.21 5.95
C PHE A 134 -8.98 1.10 5.57
N THR A 135 -9.36 2.20 6.23
CA THR A 135 -8.89 3.56 5.94
C THR A 135 -8.04 4.09 7.10
N PRO A 136 -6.72 3.83 7.11
CA PRO A 136 -5.86 4.30 8.18
C PRO A 136 -5.74 5.83 8.17
N MET A 137 -5.83 6.45 9.35
CA MET A 137 -5.75 7.91 9.49
C MET A 137 -4.30 8.35 9.59
N ASN A 138 -3.92 9.41 8.85
CA ASN A 138 -2.57 10.01 8.90
C ASN A 138 -1.41 9.00 8.73
N PHE A 139 -1.60 7.99 7.88
CA PHE A 139 -0.64 6.91 7.68
C PHE A 139 0.21 7.13 6.43
N PHE A 140 1.47 7.55 6.64
CA PHE A 140 2.38 7.95 5.57
C PHE A 140 3.54 6.97 5.44
N VAL A 141 3.89 6.66 4.19
CA VAL A 141 5.02 5.78 3.85
C VAL A 141 6.06 6.56 3.04
N LYS A 142 7.30 6.09 3.07
CA LYS A 142 8.37 6.49 2.14
C LYS A 142 8.64 5.37 1.14
N LYS A 143 9.24 5.74 0.01
CA LYS A 143 9.72 4.79 -0.98
C LYS A 143 10.60 3.71 -0.30
N GLY A 144 10.27 2.45 -0.55
CA GLY A 144 11.01 1.29 -0.05
C GLY A 144 10.52 0.72 1.29
N ASP A 145 9.61 1.42 1.97
CA ASP A 145 8.95 0.93 3.18
C ASP A 145 8.02 -0.26 2.86
N TYR A 146 7.72 -1.06 3.88
CA TYR A 146 6.70 -2.09 3.83
C TYR A 146 5.49 -1.67 4.64
N VAL A 147 4.31 -2.18 4.29
CA VAL A 147 3.15 -2.16 5.16
C VAL A 147 2.96 -3.57 5.72
N GLY A 148 3.06 -3.69 7.04
CA GLY A 148 2.82 -4.93 7.76
C GLY A 148 1.42 -4.96 8.39
N MET A 149 0.87 -6.16 8.55
CA MET A 149 -0.28 -6.42 9.41
C MET A 149 0.21 -6.88 10.78
N ALA A 150 0.00 -6.06 11.79
CA ALA A 150 0.26 -6.39 13.18
C ALA A 150 -1.00 -6.94 13.86
N ILE A 151 -0.81 -7.91 14.75
CA ILE A 151 -1.88 -8.56 15.51
C ILE A 151 -1.52 -8.54 16.99
N LEU A 152 -2.55 -8.37 17.83
CA LEU A 152 -2.43 -8.34 19.29
C LEU A 152 -2.69 -9.72 19.92
N GLY A 153 -2.54 -10.78 19.11
CA GLY A 153 -2.86 -12.15 19.45
C GLY A 153 -4.08 -12.67 18.68
N GLY A 154 -4.13 -13.98 18.47
CA GLY A 154 -5.21 -14.65 17.74
C GLY A 154 -4.67 -15.46 16.57
N ALA A 155 -5.57 -15.83 15.66
CA ALA A 155 -5.20 -16.49 14.42
C ALA A 155 -5.98 -15.87 13.25
N PHE A 156 -5.29 -15.68 12.14
CA PHE A 156 -5.82 -14.95 10.98
C PHE A 156 -5.58 -15.75 9.71
N LYS A 157 -6.66 -16.04 8.98
CA LYS A 157 -6.67 -16.74 7.70
C LYS A 157 -6.57 -15.72 6.56
N VAL A 158 -5.41 -15.08 6.45
CA VAL A 158 -5.13 -14.03 5.46
C VAL A 158 -3.90 -14.35 4.60
N PHE A 159 -3.56 -15.64 4.54
CA PHE A 159 -2.39 -16.15 3.84
C PHE A 159 -2.80 -17.15 2.77
N ALA A 160 -2.06 -17.16 1.68
CA ALA A 160 -2.20 -18.12 0.59
C ALA A 160 -0.86 -18.81 0.31
N THR A 161 -0.89 -20.07 -0.11
CA THR A 161 0.27 -20.78 -0.63
C THR A 161 0.52 -20.33 -2.08
N VAL A 162 1.55 -19.51 -2.29
CA VAL A 162 1.88 -18.95 -3.61
C VAL A 162 3.38 -19.07 -3.86
N SER A 163 3.74 -19.88 -4.86
CA SER A 163 5.15 -20.08 -5.21
C SER A 163 5.81 -18.78 -5.66
N GLY A 164 7.02 -18.51 -5.18
CA GLY A 164 7.73 -17.26 -5.46
C GLY A 164 7.35 -16.08 -4.55
N SER A 165 6.35 -16.24 -3.68
CA SER A 165 6.01 -15.28 -2.63
C SER A 165 6.67 -15.64 -1.30
N SER A 166 6.91 -14.63 -0.46
CA SER A 166 7.38 -14.85 0.92
C SER A 166 6.89 -13.76 1.87
N VAL A 167 6.68 -14.16 3.13
CA VAL A 167 6.23 -13.29 4.22
C VAL A 167 7.30 -13.22 5.30
N GLY A 168 7.66 -12.02 5.72
CA GLY A 168 8.41 -11.78 6.95
C GLY A 168 7.48 -11.84 8.16
N ARG A 169 7.96 -12.42 9.25
CA ARG A 169 7.23 -12.51 10.54
C ARG A 169 8.16 -12.13 11.68
N PHE A 170 7.66 -11.31 12.61
CA PHE A 170 8.31 -11.05 13.88
C PHE A 170 7.29 -11.09 15.03
N THR A 171 7.66 -11.69 16.17
CA THR A 171 6.86 -11.72 17.40
C THR A 171 7.73 -11.22 18.56
N GLY A 172 7.24 -10.27 19.34
CA GLY A 172 7.94 -9.78 20.53
C GLY A 172 7.17 -8.68 21.26
N ALA A 173 7.20 -8.70 22.60
CA ALA A 173 6.43 -7.79 23.44
C ALA A 173 6.75 -6.29 23.19
N GLY A 174 5.71 -5.47 23.01
CA GLY A 174 5.81 -4.01 22.84
C GLY A 174 6.38 -3.57 21.49
N HIS A 175 6.51 -4.47 20.52
CA HIS A 175 6.99 -4.15 19.17
C HIS A 175 5.87 -3.70 18.21
N ASP A 176 4.65 -3.54 18.72
CA ASP A 176 3.55 -2.83 18.10
C ASP A 176 3.73 -1.29 18.13
N ARG A 177 4.72 -0.79 18.88
CA ARG A 177 4.99 0.64 19.12
C ARG A 177 5.93 1.28 18.10
N ASN A 178 5.72 2.57 17.85
CA ASN A 178 6.62 3.38 17.02
C ASN A 178 8.05 3.38 17.59
N GLY A 179 9.04 3.20 16.72
CA GLY A 179 10.45 3.11 17.08
C GLY A 179 10.95 1.69 17.34
N ALA A 180 10.05 0.71 17.50
CA ALA A 180 10.42 -0.69 17.67
C ALA A 180 11.24 -1.20 16.49
N ARG A 181 12.20 -2.09 16.76
CA ARG A 181 12.98 -2.78 15.73
C ARG A 181 12.51 -4.22 15.64
N VAL A 182 12.26 -4.68 14.42
CA VAL A 182 11.86 -6.05 14.14
C VAL A 182 12.88 -6.70 13.21
N HIS A 183 13.16 -7.97 13.45
CA HIS A 183 14.02 -8.80 12.61
C HIS A 183 13.31 -10.12 12.38
N GLY A 184 12.69 -10.26 11.20
CA GLY A 184 11.78 -11.36 10.98
C GLY A 184 12.43 -12.62 10.44
N GLY A 185 11.90 -13.76 10.86
CA GLY A 185 12.00 -14.99 10.07
C GLY A 185 11.21 -14.84 8.77
N SER A 186 11.46 -15.73 7.80
CA SER A 186 10.76 -15.76 6.52
C SER A 186 9.94 -17.02 6.39
N LEU A 187 8.70 -16.88 5.93
CA LEU A 187 7.82 -17.95 5.47
C LEU A 187 7.88 -17.96 3.94
N GLY A 188 8.50 -18.98 3.37
CA GLY A 188 8.58 -19.15 1.91
C GLY A 188 7.30 -19.76 1.34
N HIS A 189 7.04 -19.50 0.05
CA HIS A 189 5.83 -19.94 -0.66
C HIS A 189 4.54 -19.43 -0.01
N THR A 190 4.62 -18.32 0.70
CA THR A 190 3.50 -17.72 1.43
C THR A 190 3.30 -16.31 0.91
N GLU A 191 2.06 -15.97 0.58
CA GLU A 191 1.64 -14.62 0.31
C GLU A 191 0.76 -14.12 1.46
N LEU A 192 1.05 -12.91 1.96
CA LEU A 192 0.11 -12.18 2.81
C LEU A 192 -0.85 -11.43 1.88
N LEU A 193 -2.15 -11.75 1.99
CA LEU A 193 -3.21 -11.20 1.14
C LEU A 193 -3.62 -9.79 1.61
N LEU A 194 -2.66 -8.87 1.50
CA LEU A 194 -2.77 -7.46 1.88
C LEU A 194 -2.37 -6.59 0.69
N LYS A 195 -3.30 -5.74 0.26
CA LYS A 195 -3.15 -4.75 -0.80
C LYS A 195 -3.18 -3.35 -0.21
N VAL A 196 -2.27 -2.50 -0.66
CA VAL A 196 -2.16 -1.11 -0.22
C VAL A 196 -2.54 -0.18 -1.36
N THR A 197 -3.33 0.83 -1.05
CA THR A 197 -3.63 1.96 -1.94
C THR A 197 -3.03 3.22 -1.36
N GLU A 198 -2.21 3.89 -2.15
CA GLU A 198 -1.46 5.09 -1.77
C GLU A 198 -1.82 6.25 -2.70
N ARG A 199 -2.05 7.42 -2.10
CA ARG A 199 -2.20 8.70 -2.79
C ARG A 199 -0.91 9.51 -2.66
N THR A 200 -0.52 10.19 -3.73
CA THR A 200 0.67 11.07 -3.75
C THR A 200 0.38 12.46 -4.24
#